data_AF-A0A6N7ZU38-F1
#
_entry.id   AF-A0A6N7ZU38-F1
#
_cell.length_a   1.000
_cell.length_b   1.000
_cell.length_c   1.000
_cell.angle_alpha   90.00
_cell.angle_beta   90.00
_cell.angle_gamma   90.00
#
_symmetry.space_group_name_H-M   'P 1'
#
loop_
_entity.id
_entity.type
_entity.pdbx_description
1 polymer ?
#
loop_
_entity_poly.entity_id
_entity_poly.type
_entity_poly.pdbx_seq_one_letter_code
_entity_poly.pdbx_strand_id
1 'polypeptide(L)'
;MSFVKALVRIVIGLVFGFGAAIALSPGFAAFAHYQDAITPLLLPGIVLLAGVLGFFAPTIRRAFGRGFLLLGVSVFALPISTFLLSGRVASESIAAAGEGSEAFSALGAGLAGAAVTGFAAFIGTILGVICLIIGLVLSLGGRREVVVVESPRRELEY
;
A
#
# COMPACT_ATOMS: atom_id res chain seq x y z
N MET A 1 9.86 -27.80 11.78
CA MET A 1 9.11 -27.46 10.54
C MET A 1 8.16 -26.25 10.66
N SER A 2 7.69 -25.87 11.86
CA SER A 2 6.88 -24.65 12.08
C SER A 2 7.69 -23.36 11.88
N PHE A 3 8.95 -23.36 12.30
CA PHE A 3 9.86 -22.20 12.18
C PHE A 3 10.10 -21.77 10.72
N VAL A 4 10.40 -22.71 9.82
CA VAL A 4 10.61 -22.42 8.38
C VAL A 4 9.35 -21.80 7.77
N LYS A 5 8.16 -22.31 8.13
CA LYS A 5 6.89 -21.75 7.65
C LYS A 5 6.65 -20.33 8.18
N ALA A 6 7.05 -20.02 9.41
CA ALA A 6 6.96 -18.67 9.96
C ALA A 6 7.94 -17.71 9.27
N LEU A 7 9.20 -18.15 9.06
CA LEU A 7 10.22 -17.38 8.35
C LEU A 7 9.76 -16.98 6.95
N VAL A 8 9.23 -17.92 6.16
CA VAL A 8 8.72 -17.65 4.81
C VAL A 8 7.61 -16.60 4.83
N ARG A 9 6.71 -16.63 5.81
CA ARG A 9 5.61 -15.64 5.92
C ARG A 9 6.12 -14.25 6.28
N ILE A 10 7.14 -14.16 7.14
CA ILE A 10 7.81 -12.89 7.45
C ILE A 10 8.46 -12.34 6.19
N VAL A 11 9.23 -13.16 5.46
CA VAL A 11 9.91 -12.73 4.23
C VAL A 11 8.90 -12.20 3.20
N ILE A 12 7.78 -12.91 3.01
CA ILE A 12 6.69 -12.43 2.15
C ILE A 12 6.19 -11.06 2.64
N GLY A 13 5.87 -10.94 3.93
CA GLY A 13 5.43 -9.67 4.52
C GLY A 13 6.42 -8.54 4.29
N LEU A 14 7.72 -8.78 4.48
CA LEU A 14 8.77 -7.79 4.25
C LEU A 14 8.85 -7.36 2.79
N VAL A 15 8.81 -8.30 1.83
CA VAL A 15 8.87 -7.98 0.39
C VAL A 15 7.69 -7.09 -0.03
N PHE A 16 6.47 -7.43 0.41
CA PHE A 16 5.29 -6.58 0.14
C PHE A 16 5.36 -5.25 0.88
N GLY A 17 5.91 -5.23 2.10
CA GLY A 17 6.17 -4.02 2.87
C GLY A 17 7.13 -3.07 2.15
N PHE A 18 8.20 -3.59 1.55
CA PHE A 18 9.12 -2.80 0.74
C PHE A 18 8.41 -2.20 -0.48
N GLY A 19 7.62 -3.00 -1.21
CA GLY A 19 6.83 -2.48 -2.33
C GLY A 19 5.86 -1.37 -1.91
N ALA A 20 5.21 -1.52 -0.76
CA ALA A 20 4.30 -0.53 -0.22
C ALA A 20 5.01 0.75 0.23
N ALA A 21 6.17 0.62 0.87
CA ALA A 21 7.02 1.74 1.26
C ALA A 21 7.47 2.55 0.04
N ILE A 22 7.84 1.88 -1.06
CA ILE A 22 8.17 2.52 -2.33
C ILE A 22 6.93 3.23 -2.91
N ALA A 23 5.77 2.58 -2.91
CA ALA A 23 4.54 3.18 -3.41
C ALA A 23 4.12 4.44 -2.62
N LEU A 24 4.37 4.48 -1.32
CA LEU A 24 4.04 5.64 -0.47
C LEU A 24 5.16 6.68 -0.39
N SER A 25 6.32 6.42 -1.00
CA SER A 25 7.47 7.34 -0.93
C SER A 25 7.17 8.76 -1.40
N PRO A 26 6.33 9.00 -2.45
CA PRO A 26 6.00 10.37 -2.85
C PRO A 26 5.24 11.12 -1.76
N GLY A 27 4.37 10.43 -1.02
CA GLY A 27 3.60 11.00 0.08
C GLY A 27 4.52 11.37 1.24
N PHE A 28 5.46 10.50 1.60
CA PHE A 28 6.45 10.82 2.64
C PHE A 28 7.35 11.98 2.24
N ALA A 29 7.77 12.03 0.98
CA ALA A 29 8.55 13.16 0.46
C ALA A 29 7.76 14.48 0.55
N ALA A 30 6.44 14.46 0.32
CA ALA A 30 5.61 15.64 0.43
C ALA A 30 5.58 16.22 1.87
N PHE A 31 5.71 15.38 2.89
CA PHE A 31 5.71 15.78 4.30
C PHE A 31 7.10 15.90 4.94
N ALA A 32 8.18 15.60 4.22
CA ALA A 32 9.52 15.66 4.78
C ALA A 32 9.96 17.12 5.03
N HIS A 33 9.93 17.62 6.27
CA HIS A 33 10.61 18.88 6.60
C HIS A 33 12.06 18.64 7.04
N TYR A 34 12.91 19.68 6.88
CA TYR A 34 14.35 19.66 7.13
C TYR A 34 14.75 19.29 8.59
N GLN A 35 13.79 19.22 9.51
CA GLN A 35 13.99 18.87 10.92
C GLN A 35 13.14 17.68 11.39
N ASP A 36 12.41 17.00 10.49
CA ASP A 36 11.53 15.91 10.89
C ASP A 36 12.29 14.60 11.12
N ALA A 37 12.43 14.23 12.39
CA ALA A 37 12.94 12.92 12.79
C ALA A 37 11.96 11.76 12.49
N ILE A 38 10.68 12.07 12.22
CA ILE A 38 9.60 11.08 12.10
C ILE A 38 9.55 10.46 10.69
N THR A 39 9.71 11.26 9.64
CA THR A 39 9.64 10.80 8.24
C THR A 39 10.60 9.65 7.89
N PRO A 40 11.89 9.65 8.32
CA PRO A 40 12.77 8.50 8.08
C PRO A 40 12.37 7.24 8.87
N LEU A 41 11.55 7.35 9.91
CA LEU A 41 11.04 6.21 10.69
C LEU A 41 9.77 5.58 10.07
N LEU A 42 9.01 6.33 9.25
CA LEU A 42 7.77 5.83 8.65
C LEU A 42 8.00 4.71 7.63
N LEU A 43 9.01 4.85 6.76
CA LEU A 43 9.40 3.86 5.76
C LEU A 43 9.74 2.49 6.38
N PRO A 44 10.72 2.38 7.32
CA PRO A 44 10.99 1.11 7.98
C PRO A 44 9.82 0.66 8.86
N GLY A 45 9.04 1.59 9.43
CA GLY A 45 7.83 1.28 10.18
C GLY A 45 6.80 0.50 9.36
N ILE A 46 6.56 0.89 8.11
CA ILE A 46 5.63 0.18 7.19
C ILE A 46 6.16 -1.20 6.82
N VAL A 47 7.46 -1.32 6.55
CA VAL A 47 8.10 -2.60 6.23
C VAL A 47 7.99 -3.55 7.43
N LEU A 48 8.28 -3.06 8.64
CA LEU A 48 8.14 -3.85 9.87
C LEU A 48 6.69 -4.24 10.12
N LEU A 49 5.74 -3.32 9.96
CA LEU A 49 4.31 -3.60 10.10
C LEU A 49 3.88 -4.71 9.13
N ALA A 50 4.33 -4.67 7.87
CA ALA A 50 4.03 -5.70 6.89
C ALA A 50 4.67 -7.07 7.26
N GLY A 51 5.90 -7.06 7.78
CA GLY A 51 6.55 -8.25 8.33
C GLY A 51 5.77 -8.86 9.50
N VAL A 52 5.29 -8.03 10.42
CA VAL A 52 4.44 -8.43 11.56
C VAL A 52 3.10 -8.99 11.08
N LEU A 53 2.44 -8.34 10.11
CA LEU A 53 1.20 -8.83 9.50
C LEU A 53 1.39 -10.19 8.81
N GLY A 54 2.54 -10.40 8.18
CA GLY A 54 2.97 -11.67 7.60
C GLY A 54 3.17 -12.75 8.67
N PHE A 55 3.88 -12.44 9.76
CA PHE A 55 4.09 -13.36 10.88
C PHE A 55 2.77 -13.88 11.47
N PHE A 56 1.81 -12.99 11.69
CA PHE A 56 0.48 -13.34 12.24
C PHE A 56 -0.46 -14.00 11.22
N ALA A 57 -0.03 -14.27 9.99
CA ALA A 57 -0.86 -15.00 9.04
C ALA A 57 -0.82 -16.51 9.36
N PRO A 58 -1.98 -17.20 9.44
CA PRO A 58 -2.00 -18.62 9.81
C PRO A 58 -1.52 -19.53 8.67
N THR A 59 -1.57 -19.07 7.41
CA THR A 59 -1.13 -19.81 6.22
C THR A 59 -0.34 -18.90 5.26
N ILE A 60 0.50 -19.51 4.42
CA ILE A 60 1.29 -18.78 3.39
C ILE A 60 0.36 -18.04 2.43
N ARG A 61 -0.73 -18.67 2.01
CA ARG A 61 -1.76 -18.05 1.16
C ARG A 61 -2.32 -16.76 1.78
N ARG A 62 -2.62 -16.77 3.09
CA ARG A 62 -3.10 -15.57 3.79
C ARG A 62 -2.02 -14.51 4.00
N ALA A 63 -0.74 -14.91 4.11
CA ALA A 63 0.37 -13.96 4.15
C ALA A 63 0.48 -13.18 2.83
N PHE A 64 0.39 -13.87 1.69
CA PHE A 64 0.30 -13.23 0.38
C PHE A 64 -0.94 -12.34 0.26
N GLY A 65 -2.11 -12.81 0.69
CA GLY A 65 -3.34 -12.02 0.66
C GLY A 65 -3.20 -10.70 1.42
N ARG A 66 -2.66 -10.73 2.64
CA ARG A 66 -2.38 -9.52 3.44
C ARG A 66 -1.34 -8.61 2.78
N GLY A 67 -0.28 -9.19 2.19
CA GLY A 67 0.74 -8.44 1.46
C GLY A 67 0.16 -7.70 0.25
N PHE A 68 -0.64 -8.38 -0.58
CA PHE A 68 -1.32 -7.77 -1.73
C PHE A 68 -2.35 -6.72 -1.33
N LEU A 69 -3.05 -6.90 -0.20
CA LEU A 69 -3.95 -5.86 0.32
C LEU A 69 -3.17 -4.62 0.73
N LEU A 70 -2.10 -4.78 1.50
CA LEU A 70 -1.28 -3.65 1.96
C LEU A 70 -0.62 -2.92 0.79
N LEU A 71 0.00 -3.66 -0.14
CA LEU A 71 0.56 -3.11 -1.37
C LEU A 71 -0.53 -2.46 -2.24
N GLY A 72 -1.68 -3.10 -2.39
CA GLY A 72 -2.80 -2.61 -3.17
C GLY A 72 -3.36 -1.29 -2.65
N VAL A 73 -3.58 -1.16 -1.34
CA VAL A 73 -3.97 0.12 -0.71
C VAL A 73 -2.90 1.19 -0.93
N SER A 74 -1.63 0.82 -0.78
CA SER A 74 -0.49 1.75 -0.92
C SER A 74 -0.36 2.28 -2.36
N VAL A 75 -0.46 1.39 -3.36
CA VAL A 75 -0.44 1.73 -4.78
C VAL A 75 -1.71 2.48 -5.18
N PHE A 76 -2.86 2.14 -4.62
CA PHE A 76 -4.10 2.88 -4.83
C PHE A 76 -4.04 4.30 -4.25
N ALA A 77 -3.24 4.51 -3.20
CA ALA A 77 -2.99 5.82 -2.59
C ALA A 77 -1.89 6.65 -3.31
N LEU A 78 -1.19 6.09 -4.31
CA LEU A 78 -0.23 6.83 -5.13
C LEU A 78 -0.76 8.16 -5.69
N PRO A 79 -1.99 8.25 -6.24
CA PRO A 79 -2.44 9.47 -6.89
C PRO A 79 -2.53 10.63 -5.91
N ILE A 80 -3.00 10.35 -4.69
CA ILE A 80 -3.07 11.32 -3.59
C ILE A 80 -1.65 11.70 -3.17
N SER A 81 -0.75 10.72 -3.03
CA SER A 81 0.64 10.93 -2.64
C SER A 81 1.40 11.81 -3.64
N THR A 82 1.23 11.55 -4.95
CA THR A 82 1.86 12.35 -6.02
C THR A 82 1.23 13.71 -6.17
N PHE A 83 -0.07 13.86 -5.90
CA PHE A 83 -0.74 15.15 -5.90
C PHE A 83 -0.15 16.06 -4.81
N LEU A 84 -0.01 15.55 -3.59
CA LEU A 84 0.60 16.29 -2.47
C LEU A 84 2.05 16.69 -2.78
N LEU A 85 2.84 15.76 -3.30
CA LEU A 85 4.23 16.04 -3.68
C LEU A 85 4.31 17.09 -4.79
N SER A 86 3.47 16.97 -5.83
CA SER A 86 3.44 17.91 -6.94
C SER A 86 3.08 19.32 -6.47
N GLY A 87 2.10 19.45 -5.56
CA GLY A 87 1.71 20.75 -4.99
C GLY A 87 2.85 21.39 -4.19
N ARG A 88 3.61 20.60 -3.43
CA ARG A 88 4.78 21.09 -2.71
C ARG A 88 5.89 21.54 -3.66
N VAL A 89 6.29 20.69 -4.61
CA VAL A 89 7.34 21.00 -5.58
C VAL A 89 6.95 22.22 -6.42
N ALA A 90 5.68 22.36 -6.80
CA ALA A 90 5.18 23.53 -7.50
C ALA A 90 5.33 24.81 -6.67
N SER A 91 4.96 24.75 -5.39
CA SER A 91 5.09 25.88 -4.48
C SER A 91 6.54 26.31 -4.29
N GLU A 92 7.46 25.34 -4.14
CA GLU A 92 8.90 25.60 -4.04
C GLU A 92 9.48 26.17 -5.35
N SER A 93 9.02 25.68 -6.51
CA SER A 93 9.47 26.16 -7.83
C SER A 93 9.01 27.59 -8.14
N ILE A 94 7.81 27.96 -7.70
CA ILE A 94 7.29 29.33 -7.83
C ILE A 94 8.06 30.27 -6.90
N ALA A 95 8.29 29.86 -5.64
CA ALA A 95 9.03 30.66 -4.67
C ALA A 95 10.50 30.87 -5.06
N ALA A 96 11.10 29.93 -5.80
CA ALA A 96 12.46 30.03 -6.32
C ALA A 96 12.57 30.76 -7.67
N ALA A 97 11.45 31.14 -8.28
CA ALA A 97 11.45 31.85 -9.56
C ALA A 97 11.92 33.31 -9.37
N GLY A 98 12.73 33.80 -10.30
CA GLY A 98 13.14 35.21 -10.30
C GLY A 98 11.97 36.14 -10.62
N GLU A 99 12.04 37.40 -10.16
CA GLU A 99 11.03 38.43 -10.43
C GLU A 99 10.69 38.49 -11.93
N GLY A 100 9.39 38.42 -12.25
CA GLY A 100 8.89 38.42 -13.64
C GLY A 100 8.80 37.05 -14.32
N SER A 101 9.35 35.98 -13.73
CA SER A 101 9.26 34.61 -14.27
C SER A 101 8.27 33.70 -13.52
N GLU A 102 7.68 34.19 -12.43
CA GLU A 102 6.76 33.45 -11.55
C GLU A 102 5.57 32.83 -12.29
N ALA A 103 4.95 33.58 -13.21
CA ALA A 103 3.80 33.12 -13.98
C ALA A 103 4.16 31.93 -14.88
N PHE A 104 5.35 31.94 -15.48
CA PHE A 104 5.83 30.84 -16.32
C PHE A 104 6.23 29.63 -15.48
N SER A 105 6.85 29.85 -14.32
CA SER A 105 7.17 28.80 -13.36
C SER A 105 5.91 28.11 -12.82
N ALA A 106 4.88 28.90 -12.48
CA ALA A 106 3.59 28.39 -12.01
C ALA A 106 2.88 27.54 -13.07
N LEU A 107 2.86 28.01 -14.32
CA LEU A 107 2.30 27.26 -15.45
C LEU A 107 3.06 25.95 -15.69
N GLY A 108 4.39 26.00 -15.73
CA GLY A 108 5.22 24.82 -15.93
C GLY A 108 5.04 23.79 -14.81
N ALA A 109 5.06 24.24 -13.55
CA ALA A 109 4.87 23.37 -12.40
C ALA A 109 3.46 22.78 -12.32
N GLY A 110 2.44 23.58 -12.67
CA GLY A 110 1.05 23.10 -12.75
C GLY A 110 0.86 22.02 -13.80
N LEU A 111 1.39 22.22 -15.01
CA LEU A 111 1.31 21.24 -16.09
C LEU A 111 2.10 19.96 -15.77
N ALA A 112 3.32 20.09 -15.23
CA ALA A 112 4.12 18.96 -14.81
C ALA A 112 3.44 18.17 -13.69
N GLY A 113 2.91 18.87 -12.68
CA GLY A 113 2.18 18.26 -11.57
C GLY A 113 0.92 17.52 -12.02
N ALA A 114 0.15 18.11 -12.94
CA ALA A 114 -1.03 17.48 -13.53
C ALA A 114 -0.65 16.22 -14.33
N ALA A 115 0.42 16.27 -15.13
CA ALA A 115 0.89 15.12 -15.91
C ALA A 115 1.34 13.96 -15.00
N VAL A 116 2.16 14.25 -13.98
CA VAL A 116 2.65 13.23 -13.03
C VAL A 116 1.51 12.65 -12.21
N THR A 117 0.62 13.49 -11.69
CA THR A 117 -0.55 13.05 -10.91
C THR A 117 -1.52 12.25 -11.77
N GLY A 118 -1.76 12.64 -13.02
CA GLY A 118 -2.60 11.89 -13.95
C GLY A 118 -2.04 10.52 -14.29
N PHE A 119 -0.73 10.43 -14.53
CA PHE A 119 -0.04 9.16 -14.77
C PHE A 119 -0.10 8.25 -13.54
N ALA A 120 0.17 8.80 -12.35
CA ALA A 120 0.06 8.09 -11.09
C ALA A 120 -1.38 7.66 -10.79
N ALA A 121 -2.38 8.48 -11.12
CA ALA A 121 -3.80 8.15 -11.06
C ALA A 121 -4.12 6.92 -11.91
N PHE A 122 -3.72 6.92 -13.17
CA PHE A 122 -3.99 5.83 -14.09
C PHE A 122 -3.34 4.52 -13.63
N ILE A 123 -2.03 4.53 -13.38
CA ILE A 123 -1.31 3.31 -12.98
C ILE A 123 -1.69 2.87 -11.57
N GLY A 124 -1.75 3.82 -10.63
CA GLY A 124 -2.02 3.55 -9.22
C GLY A 124 -3.41 2.98 -9.00
N THR A 125 -4.45 3.50 -9.68
CA THR A 125 -5.79 2.94 -9.57
C THR A 125 -5.90 1.56 -10.21
N ILE A 126 -5.37 1.34 -11.42
CA ILE A 126 -5.45 0.04 -12.09
C ILE A 126 -4.68 -1.02 -11.31
N LEU A 127 -3.39 -0.80 -11.03
CA LEU A 127 -2.57 -1.77 -10.30
C LEU A 127 -3.04 -1.93 -8.85
N GLY A 128 -3.47 -0.84 -8.22
CA GLY A 128 -4.03 -0.85 -6.87
C GLY A 128 -5.27 -1.73 -6.78
N VAL A 129 -6.25 -1.53 -7.66
CA VAL A 129 -7.49 -2.33 -7.71
C VAL A 129 -7.18 -3.80 -8.00
N ILE A 130 -6.30 -4.10 -8.96
CA ILE A 130 -5.91 -5.49 -9.25
C ILE A 130 -5.28 -6.14 -8.02
N CYS A 131 -4.32 -5.46 -7.36
CA CYS A 131 -3.70 -5.97 -6.14
C CYS A 131 -4.71 -6.16 -5.01
N LEU A 132 -5.66 -5.23 -4.85
CA LEU A 132 -6.73 -5.35 -3.85
C LEU A 132 -7.62 -6.56 -4.12
N ILE A 133 -8.04 -6.79 -5.36
CA ILE A 133 -8.86 -7.95 -5.75
C ILE A 133 -8.10 -9.24 -5.45
N ILE A 134 -6.85 -9.35 -5.89
CA ILE A 134 -6.00 -10.53 -5.62
C ILE A 134 -5.84 -10.74 -4.12
N GLY A 135 -5.54 -9.68 -3.38
CA GLY A 135 -5.39 -9.71 -1.93
C GLY A 135 -6.65 -10.19 -1.21
N LEU A 136 -7.82 -9.69 -1.63
CA LEU A 136 -9.12 -10.07 -1.09
C LEU A 136 -9.42 -11.56 -1.36
N VAL A 137 -9.23 -12.01 -2.60
CA VAL A 137 -9.43 -13.42 -3.00
C VAL A 137 -8.51 -14.38 -2.25
N LEU A 138 -7.24 -14.00 -2.05
CA LEU A 138 -6.27 -14.81 -1.31
C LEU A 138 -6.53 -14.79 0.20
N SER A 139 -7.00 -13.67 0.75
CA SER A 139 -7.33 -13.54 2.17
C SER A 139 -8.61 -14.30 2.53
N LEU A 140 -9.67 -14.20 1.71
CA LEU A 140 -11.00 -14.77 1.97
C LEU A 140 -11.16 -16.21 1.48
N GLY A 141 -10.56 -16.59 0.35
CA GLY A 141 -10.90 -17.85 -0.35
C GLY A 141 -10.45 -19.16 0.32
N GLY A 142 -10.14 -19.14 1.61
CA GLY A 142 -9.77 -20.32 2.42
C GLY A 142 -10.81 -20.74 3.46
N ARG A 143 -11.88 -19.98 3.69
CA ARG A 143 -13.00 -20.40 4.55
C ARG A 143 -14.08 -21.03 3.68
N ARG A 144 -14.00 -22.34 3.46
CA ARG A 144 -15.20 -23.12 3.15
C ARG A 144 -15.98 -23.20 4.46
N GLU A 145 -17.02 -22.40 4.61
CA GLU A 145 -18.01 -22.61 5.66
C GLU A 145 -18.72 -23.93 5.34
N VAL A 146 -18.23 -25.01 5.95
CA VAL A 146 -18.96 -26.27 5.98
C VAL A 146 -20.06 -26.05 7.00
N VAL A 147 -21.26 -25.72 6.51
CA VAL A 147 -22.46 -25.76 7.34
C VAL A 147 -22.65 -27.23 7.71
N VAL A 148 -22.23 -27.58 8.93
CA VAL A 148 -22.50 -28.90 9.49
C VAL A 148 -23.98 -28.91 9.81
N VAL A 149 -24.78 -29.48 8.91
CA VAL A 149 -26.18 -29.78 9.19
C VAL A 149 -26.18 -31.00 10.10
N GLU A 150 -26.35 -30.77 11.40
CA GLU A 150 -26.63 -31.85 12.35
C GLU A 150 -27.92 -32.53 11.91
N SER A 151 -27.80 -33.76 11.41
CA SER A 151 -28.98 -34.58 11.10
C SER A 151 -29.61 -35.04 12.43
N PRO A 152 -30.92 -34.90 12.62
CA PRO A 152 -31.59 -35.42 13.80
C PRO A 152 -31.32 -36.92 13.90
N ARG A 153 -30.62 -37.32 14.96
CA ARG A 153 -30.41 -38.72 15.31
C ARG A 153 -31.78 -39.31 15.62
N ARG A 154 -32.34 -40.04 14.66
CA ARG A 154 -33.62 -40.75 14.82
C ARG A 154 -33.38 -41.89 15.80
N GLU A 155 -33.63 -41.62 17.08
CA GLU A 155 -33.79 -42.65 18.10
C GLU A 155 -35.02 -43.47 17.73
N LEU A 156 -34.78 -44.58 17.03
CA LEU A 156 -35.69 -45.72 17.01
C LEU A 156 -35.24 -46.63 18.15
N GLU A 157 -35.71 -46.32 19.36
CA GLU A 157 -35.80 -47.33 20.41
C GLU A 157 -37.07 -48.16 20.20
N TYR A 158 -36.86 -49.46 20.40
CA TYR A 158 -37.75 -50.59 20.14
C TYR A 158 -38.93 -50.68 21.10
#